data_AF-A0A218PD09-F1
#
_entry.id   AF-A0A218PD09-F1
#
_cell.length_a   1.000
_cell.length_b   1.000
_cell.length_c   1.000
_cell.angle_alpha   90.00
_cell.angle_beta   90.00
_cell.angle_gamma   90.00
#
_symmetry.space_group_name_H-M   'P 1'
#
loop_
_entity.id
_entity.type
_entity.pdbx_description
1 polymer ?
#
loop_
_entity_poly.entity_id
_entity_poly.type
_entity_poly.pdbx_seq_one_letter_code
_entity_poly.pdbx_strand_id
1 'polypeptide(L)'
;MLKEIAGLDEGVVLITGDGKRIARVYLNSWAKRGKRILAEGLPFRIEGEVYLGSPFENDGFDVYLLIDPLSRSKADRKTLREWISSHRDRLVLLYERRYVKDSITRYRLRELLDYLVAYRRETVGFERIDVMRFEGGRVVESRTYVRKH
;
A
#
# COMPACT_ATOMS: atom_id res chain seq x y z
N MET A 1 8.87 -7.44 9.73
CA MET A 1 7.77 -6.92 8.90
C MET A 1 7.93 -5.47 8.42
N LEU A 2 7.87 -4.42 9.26
CA LEU A 2 7.94 -3.03 8.74
C LEU A 2 9.23 -2.73 7.93
N LYS A 3 10.39 -3.20 8.43
CA LYS A 3 11.66 -3.08 7.71
C LYS A 3 11.72 -3.96 6.45
N GLU A 4 11.11 -5.14 6.48
CA GLU A 4 11.03 -6.03 5.31
C GLU A 4 10.27 -5.37 4.17
N ILE A 5 9.12 -4.73 4.47
CA ILE A 5 8.31 -4.02 3.47
C ILE A 5 9.13 -2.92 2.76
N ALA A 6 9.92 -2.15 3.51
CA ALA A 6 10.79 -1.11 2.94
C ALA A 6 11.92 -1.67 2.05
N GLY A 7 12.25 -2.95 2.22
CA GLY A 7 13.26 -3.69 1.47
C GLY A 7 12.72 -4.47 0.27
N LEU A 8 11.41 -4.51 0.05
CA LEU A 8 10.82 -5.22 -1.10
C LEU A 8 11.31 -4.65 -2.43
N ASP A 9 11.43 -5.51 -3.43
CA ASP A 9 11.69 -5.16 -4.83
C ASP A 9 10.45 -5.29 -5.72
N GLU A 10 9.50 -6.13 -5.29
CA GLU A 10 8.21 -6.39 -5.91
C GLU A 10 7.17 -6.73 -4.82
N GLY A 11 5.88 -6.69 -5.17
CA GLY A 11 4.78 -7.08 -4.30
C GLY A 11 3.76 -5.97 -4.03
N VAL A 12 2.63 -6.36 -3.44
CA VAL A 12 1.46 -5.51 -3.23
C VAL A 12 1.27 -5.23 -1.74
N VAL A 13 1.36 -3.95 -1.38
CA VAL A 13 1.24 -3.47 -0.01
C VAL A 13 0.01 -2.58 0.10
N LEU A 14 -0.92 -2.92 0.98
CA LEU A 14 -2.04 -2.05 1.34
C LEU A 14 -1.75 -1.31 2.63
N ILE A 15 -1.76 0.01 2.59
CA ILE A 15 -1.79 0.87 3.78
C ILE A 15 -3.21 1.40 3.95
N THR A 16 -3.76 1.24 5.15
CA THR A 16 -5.13 1.63 5.47
C THR A 16 -5.20 2.50 6.73
N GLY A 17 -6.17 3.41 6.78
CA GLY A 17 -6.41 4.28 7.93
C GLY A 17 -5.64 5.61 7.87
N ASP A 18 -5.36 6.11 6.66
CA ASP A 18 -4.64 7.38 6.44
C ASP A 18 -3.21 7.36 7.00
N GLY A 19 -2.51 6.23 6.84
CA GLY A 19 -1.14 6.00 7.28
C GLY A 19 -0.07 6.77 6.49
N LYS A 20 -0.26 8.08 6.24
CA LYS A 20 0.60 8.96 5.40
C LYS A 20 2.08 8.83 5.73
N ARG A 21 2.40 8.83 7.03
CA ARG A 21 3.79 8.74 7.50
C ARG A 21 4.45 7.42 7.08
N ILE A 22 3.72 6.31 7.18
CA ILE A 22 4.22 4.99 6.80
C ILE A 22 4.37 4.91 5.28
N ALA A 23 3.35 5.36 4.53
CA ALA A 23 3.39 5.38 3.07
C ALA A 23 4.58 6.20 2.54
N ARG A 24 4.79 7.40 3.09
CA ARG A 24 5.94 8.24 2.78
C ARG A 24 7.26 7.55 3.08
N VAL A 25 7.38 6.85 4.21
CA VAL A 25 8.62 6.11 4.56
C VAL A 25 8.93 5.05 3.51
N TYR A 26 7.94 4.27 3.07
CA TYR A 26 8.17 3.23 2.06
C TYR A 26 8.53 3.83 0.70
N LEU A 27 7.77 4.82 0.23
CA LEU A 27 8.04 5.48 -1.05
C LEU A 27 9.42 6.15 -1.05
N ASN A 28 9.79 6.85 0.01
CA ASN A 28 11.13 7.43 0.14
C ASN A 28 12.23 6.35 0.19
N SER A 29 11.97 5.21 0.84
CA SER A 29 12.91 4.09 0.89
C SER A 29 13.16 3.50 -0.51
N TRP A 30 12.08 3.26 -1.26
CA TRP A 30 12.19 2.73 -2.62
C TRP A 30 12.81 3.75 -3.59
N ALA A 31 12.45 5.03 -3.50
CA ALA A 31 13.08 6.09 -4.29
C ALA A 31 14.59 6.18 -4.03
N LYS A 32 15.04 6.10 -2.77
CA LYS A 32 16.47 6.09 -2.41
C LYS A 32 17.23 4.89 -2.97
N ARG A 33 16.53 3.81 -3.32
CA ARG A 33 17.07 2.63 -3.99
C ARG A 33 17.01 2.72 -5.51
N GLY A 34 16.69 3.90 -6.06
CA GLY A 34 16.66 4.16 -7.51
C GLY A 34 15.39 3.71 -8.22
N LYS A 35 14.33 3.35 -7.50
CA LYS A 35 13.05 2.93 -8.10
C LYS A 35 12.29 4.15 -8.61
N ARG A 36 11.79 4.09 -9.85
CA ARG A 36 10.95 5.12 -10.46
C ARG A 36 9.51 4.96 -9.98
N ILE A 37 8.93 6.05 -9.47
CA ILE A 37 7.61 6.03 -8.85
C ILE A 37 6.59 6.74 -9.75
N LEU A 38 5.52 6.04 -10.11
CA LEU A 38 4.31 6.63 -10.65
C LEU A 38 3.24 6.72 -9.57
N ALA A 39 2.56 7.86 -9.48
CA ALA A 39 1.47 8.07 -8.55
C ALA A 39 0.25 8.65 -9.28
N GLU A 40 -0.94 8.15 -8.95
CA GLU A 40 -2.19 8.79 -9.42
C GLU A 40 -2.41 10.16 -8.77
N GLY A 41 -1.82 10.36 -7.60
CA GLY A 41 -1.87 11.61 -6.85
C GLY A 41 -0.90 11.58 -5.68
N LEU A 42 -0.56 12.77 -5.17
CA LEU A 42 0.39 12.97 -4.09
C LEU A 42 -0.31 13.51 -2.84
N PRO A 43 -0.90 12.63 -1.99
CA PRO A 43 -1.53 13.07 -0.74
C PRO A 43 -0.52 13.58 0.31
N PHE A 44 0.78 13.48 0.03
CA PHE A 44 1.89 13.95 0.86
C PHE A 44 3.15 14.13 0.00
N ARG A 45 4.13 14.89 0.52
CA ARG A 45 5.43 15.13 -0.15
C ARG A 45 6.34 13.89 -0.04
N ILE A 46 6.98 13.54 -1.15
CA ILE A 46 7.97 12.46 -1.29
C ILE A 46 9.32 13.11 -1.60
N GLU A 47 10.41 12.53 -1.08
CA GLU A 47 11.76 13.09 -1.17
C GLU A 47 12.52 12.66 -2.45
N GLY A 48 11.86 11.98 -3.38
CA GLY A 48 12.42 11.56 -4.66
C GLY A 48 11.57 12.01 -5.85
N GLU A 49 12.02 11.65 -7.05
CA GLU A 49 11.26 11.92 -8.28
C GLU A 49 10.01 11.05 -8.33
N VAL A 50 8.87 11.70 -8.53
CA VAL A 50 7.57 11.05 -8.66
C VAL A 50 6.85 11.64 -9.84
N TYR A 51 6.33 10.75 -10.68
CA TYR A 51 5.59 11.08 -11.87
C TYR A 51 4.11 10.96 -11.57
N LEU A 52 3.32 11.91 -12.06
CA LEU A 52 1.88 11.89 -11.92
C LEU A 52 1.26 11.30 -13.17
N GLY A 53 0.40 10.29 -13.01
CA GLY A 53 -0.28 9.67 -14.13
C GLY A 53 -1.01 8.39 -13.78
N SER A 54 -1.61 7.79 -14.80
CA SER A 54 -2.35 6.54 -14.69
C SER A 54 -1.41 5.33 -14.85
N PRO A 55 -1.45 4.36 -13.92
CA PRO A 55 -0.73 3.09 -14.09
C PRO A 55 -1.25 2.24 -15.26
N PHE A 56 -2.46 2.53 -15.75
CA PHE A 56 -3.06 1.84 -16.89
C PHE A 56 -2.50 2.33 -18.23
N GLU A 57 -1.74 3.41 -18.23
CA GLU A 57 -1.21 4.07 -19.44
C GLU A 57 0.33 4.08 -19.47
N ASN A 58 0.99 3.64 -18.38
CA ASN A 58 2.44 3.77 -18.20
C ASN A 58 3.04 2.53 -17.54
N ASP A 59 3.84 1.78 -18.29
CA ASP A 59 4.49 0.52 -17.88
C ASP A 59 5.96 0.68 -17.42
N GLY A 60 6.54 1.85 -17.66
CA GLY A 60 7.95 2.16 -17.38
C GLY A 60 8.29 2.45 -15.92
N PHE A 61 7.48 2.05 -14.93
CA PHE A 61 7.68 2.43 -13.53
C PHE A 61 7.83 1.23 -12.59
N ASP A 62 8.75 1.33 -11.63
CA ASP A 62 9.06 0.22 -10.73
C ASP A 62 8.10 0.17 -9.53
N VAL A 63 7.53 1.32 -9.17
CA VAL A 63 6.60 1.49 -8.06
C VAL A 63 5.36 2.25 -8.54
N TYR A 64 4.18 1.76 -8.14
CA TYR A 64 2.91 2.40 -8.40
C TYR A 64 2.19 2.76 -7.10
N LEU A 65 1.86 4.04 -6.92
CA LEU A 65 1.01 4.52 -5.83
C LEU A 65 -0.42 4.74 -6.32
N LEU A 66 -1.34 3.94 -5.79
CA LEU A 66 -2.77 3.98 -6.10
C LEU A 66 -3.55 4.51 -4.91
N ILE A 67 -4.42 5.50 -5.14
CA ILE A 67 -5.18 6.17 -4.08
C ILE A 67 -6.61 5.60 -4.00
N ASP A 68 -7.05 5.34 -2.77
CA ASP A 68 -8.35 4.80 -2.33
C ASP A 68 -8.90 3.69 -3.23
N PRO A 69 -8.13 2.61 -3.47
CA PRO A 69 -8.52 1.56 -4.40
C PRO A 69 -9.79 0.83 -3.97
N LEU A 70 -10.11 0.79 -2.68
CA LEU A 70 -11.31 0.08 -2.18
C LEU A 70 -12.58 0.92 -2.30
N SER A 71 -12.43 2.23 -2.45
CA SER A 71 -13.51 3.21 -2.58
C SER A 71 -13.95 3.45 -4.03
N ARG A 72 -13.23 2.89 -5.02
CA ARG A 72 -13.62 2.96 -6.43
C ARG A 72 -14.86 2.14 -6.75
N SER A 73 -15.42 2.38 -7.94
CA SER A 73 -16.57 1.64 -8.44
C SER A 73 -16.26 0.13 -8.53
N LYS A 74 -17.31 -0.71 -8.64
CA LYS A 74 -17.13 -2.16 -8.81
C LYS A 74 -16.37 -2.50 -10.10
N ALA A 75 -16.61 -1.74 -11.18
CA ALA A 75 -15.93 -1.92 -12.46
C ALA A 75 -14.44 -1.58 -12.32
N ASP A 76 -14.11 -0.41 -11.77
CA ASP A 76 -12.72 0.03 -11.60
C ASP A 76 -11.93 -0.92 -10.69
N ARG A 77 -12.56 -1.44 -9.63
CA ARG A 77 -11.92 -2.43 -8.75
C ARG A 77 -11.63 -3.74 -9.47
N LYS A 78 -12.46 -4.13 -10.44
CA LYS A 78 -12.21 -5.31 -11.27
C LYS A 78 -11.01 -5.06 -12.18
N THR A 79 -11.00 -3.95 -12.91
CA THR A 79 -9.89 -3.52 -13.77
C THR A 79 -8.58 -3.42 -12.98
N LEU A 80 -8.63 -2.79 -11.81
CA LEU A 80 -7.46 -2.67 -10.95
C LEU A 80 -6.93 -4.03 -10.49
N ARG A 81 -7.82 -4.94 -10.09
CA ARG A 81 -7.44 -6.30 -9.67
C ARG A 81 -6.77 -7.05 -10.82
N GLU A 82 -7.30 -6.94 -12.03
CA GLU A 82 -6.73 -7.55 -13.25
C GLU A 82 -5.33 -6.98 -13.52
N TRP A 83 -5.19 -5.65 -13.49
CA TRP A 83 -3.92 -4.98 -13.69
C TRP A 83 -2.87 -5.36 -12.64
N ILE A 84 -3.21 -5.40 -11.34
CA ILE A 84 -2.28 -5.84 -10.28
C ILE A 84 -1.87 -7.30 -10.49
N SER A 85 -2.81 -8.14 -10.96
CA SER A 85 -2.52 -9.56 -11.20
C SER A 85 -1.56 -9.78 -12.36
N SER A 86 -1.53 -8.87 -13.35
CA SER A 86 -0.62 -8.95 -14.50
C SER A 86 0.73 -8.27 -14.27
N HIS A 87 0.90 -7.48 -13.20
CA HIS A 87 2.12 -6.73 -12.89
C HIS A 87 2.70 -7.16 -11.53
N ARG A 88 2.88 -8.47 -11.34
CA ARG A 88 3.41 -9.05 -10.08
C ARG A 88 4.90 -8.79 -9.88
N ASP A 89 5.61 -8.40 -10.94
CA ASP A 89 7.02 -8.02 -10.99
C ASP A 89 7.30 -6.59 -10.48
N ARG A 90 6.28 -5.89 -9.95
CA ARG A 90 6.34 -4.47 -9.56
C ARG A 90 5.96 -4.28 -8.11
N LEU A 91 6.37 -3.15 -7.54
CA LEU A 91 5.88 -2.68 -6.25
C LEU A 91 4.57 -1.92 -6.46
N VAL A 92 3.51 -2.38 -5.80
CA VAL A 92 2.21 -1.72 -5.84
C VAL A 92 1.84 -1.28 -4.42
N LEU A 93 1.83 0.02 -4.19
CA LEU A 93 1.38 0.61 -2.93
C LEU A 93 -0.05 1.11 -3.07
N LEU A 94 -0.94 0.41 -2.40
CA LEU A 94 -2.35 0.75 -2.29
C LEU A 94 -2.52 1.63 -1.04
N TYR A 95 -2.91 2.89 -1.23
CA TYR A 95 -3.12 3.84 -0.14
C TYR A 95 -4.61 4.09 0.06
N GLU A 96 -5.17 3.56 1.15
CA GLU A 96 -6.57 3.72 1.51
C GLU A 96 -6.70 4.62 2.75
N ARG A 97 -7.41 5.74 2.58
CA ARG A 97 -7.68 6.67 3.69
C ARG A 97 -8.56 6.04 4.76
N ARG A 98 -9.56 5.24 4.36
CA ARG A 98 -10.41 4.52 5.30
C ARG A 98 -9.64 3.41 6.01
N TYR A 99 -9.93 3.16 7.28
CA TYR A 99 -9.42 2.00 8.03
C TYR A 99 -10.22 0.73 7.68
N VAL A 100 -9.54 -0.35 7.25
CA VAL A 100 -10.21 -1.58 6.77
C VAL A 100 -9.66 -2.88 7.34
N LYS A 101 -8.81 -2.88 8.38
CA LYS A 101 -8.21 -4.11 8.96
C LYS A 101 -9.21 -5.27 9.11
N ASP A 102 -10.30 -5.04 9.84
CA ASP A 102 -11.27 -6.10 10.18
C ASP A 102 -12.25 -6.41 9.04
N SER A 103 -12.23 -5.58 7.98
CA SER A 103 -13.09 -5.74 6.81
C SER A 103 -12.35 -6.16 5.56
N ILE A 104 -11.01 -6.32 5.61
CA ILE A 104 -10.20 -6.64 4.43
C ILE A 104 -10.64 -7.95 3.77
N THR A 105 -11.15 -8.89 4.57
CA THR A 105 -11.72 -10.15 4.11
C THR A 105 -12.93 -9.95 3.19
N ARG A 106 -13.63 -8.81 3.23
CA ARG A 106 -14.76 -8.54 2.32
C ARG A 106 -14.31 -8.18 0.90
N TYR A 107 -13.03 -7.88 0.70
CA TYR A 107 -12.49 -7.45 -0.58
C TYR A 107 -11.72 -8.58 -1.25
N ARG A 108 -12.00 -8.84 -2.53
CA ARG A 108 -11.23 -9.80 -3.35
C ARG A 108 -9.76 -9.40 -3.52
N LEU A 109 -9.46 -8.12 -3.33
CA LEU A 109 -8.09 -7.60 -3.41
C LEU A 109 -7.15 -8.27 -2.41
N ARG A 110 -7.67 -8.80 -1.28
CA ARG A 110 -6.88 -9.55 -0.29
C ARG A 110 -6.06 -10.69 -0.91
N GLU A 111 -6.56 -11.30 -1.99
CA GLU A 111 -5.91 -12.42 -2.70
C GLU A 111 -4.62 -12.01 -3.40
N LEU A 112 -4.46 -10.70 -3.65
CA LEU A 112 -3.29 -10.14 -4.32
C LEU A 112 -2.32 -9.46 -3.35
N LEU A 113 -2.73 -9.22 -2.10
CA LEU A 113 -1.87 -8.56 -1.12
C LEU A 113 -0.76 -9.51 -0.67
N ASP A 114 0.44 -8.95 -0.52
CA ASP A 114 1.53 -9.57 0.22
C ASP A 114 1.56 -9.02 1.65
N TYR A 115 1.23 -7.73 1.82
CA TYR A 115 1.16 -7.08 3.13
C TYR A 115 -0.04 -6.14 3.28
N LEU A 116 -0.58 -6.10 4.50
CA LEU A 116 -1.49 -5.06 4.98
C LEU A 116 -0.83 -4.33 6.15
N VAL A 117 -0.83 -3.00 6.10
CA VAL A 117 -0.45 -2.13 7.21
C VAL A 117 -1.65 -1.28 7.59
N ALA A 118 -2.28 -1.63 8.71
CA ALA A 118 -3.42 -0.92 9.25
C ALA A 118 -2.98 0.06 10.33
N TYR A 119 -3.07 1.34 10.01
CA TYR A 119 -2.74 2.45 10.90
C TYR A 119 -4.00 2.96 11.59
N ARG A 120 -3.97 3.05 12.91
CA ARG A 120 -5.05 3.62 13.72
C ARG A 120 -4.50 4.62 14.71
N ARG A 121 -5.02 5.83 14.67
CA ARG A 121 -4.78 6.85 15.69
C ARG A 121 -5.84 6.70 16.77
N GLU A 122 -5.42 6.39 17.99
CA GLU A 122 -6.34 6.33 19.13
C GLU A 122 -6.42 7.72 19.77
N THR A 123 -7.57 8.03 20.37
CA THR A 123 -7.91 9.35 20.94
C THR A 123 -6.97 9.79 22.07
N VAL A 124 -6.11 8.90 22.58
CA VAL A 124 -5.35 9.08 23.84
C VAL A 124 -3.84 8.93 23.63
N GLY A 125 -3.30 9.59 22.59
CA GLY A 125 -1.86 9.83 22.48
C GLY A 125 -1.00 8.63 22.09
N PHE A 126 -1.57 7.58 21.49
CA PHE A 126 -0.79 6.50 20.88
C PHE A 126 -1.26 6.16 19.47
N GLU A 127 -0.31 5.78 18.65
CA GLU A 127 -0.52 5.26 17.30
C GLU A 127 -0.39 3.73 17.36
N ARG A 128 -1.38 3.02 16.83
CA ARG A 128 -1.34 1.56 16.67
C ARG A 128 -1.15 1.23 15.19
N ILE A 129 -0.20 0.34 14.92
CA ILE A 129 0.07 -0.17 13.58
C ILE A 129 -0.02 -1.69 13.63
N ASP A 130 -1.05 -2.25 13.00
CA ASP A 130 -1.13 -3.70 12.79
C ASP A 130 -0.58 -4.01 11.39
N VAL A 131 0.40 -4.91 11.33
CA VAL A 131 0.99 -5.39 10.08
C VAL A 131 0.65 -6.86 9.91
N MET A 132 0.12 -7.22 8.76
CA MET A 132 -0.22 -8.60 8.41
C MET A 132 0.46 -8.98 7.11
N ARG A 133 1.01 -10.19 7.05
CA ARG A 133 1.51 -10.81 5.82
C ARG A 133 0.46 -11.77 5.28
N PHE A 134 0.26 -11.73 3.98
CA PHE A 134 -0.72 -12.53 3.27
C PHE A 134 -0.04 -13.55 2.35
N GLU A 135 -0.60 -14.75 2.27
CA GLU A 135 -0.27 -15.74 1.23
C GLU A 135 -1.59 -16.35 0.72
N GLY A 136 -1.82 -16.25 -0.60
CA GLY A 136 -3.07 -16.73 -1.21
C GLY A 136 -4.35 -16.12 -0.61
N GLY A 137 -4.27 -14.88 -0.10
CA GLY A 137 -5.38 -14.20 0.56
C GLY A 137 -5.65 -14.60 2.01
N ARG A 138 -4.78 -15.40 2.64
CA ARG A 138 -4.83 -15.76 4.07
C ARG A 138 -3.72 -15.06 4.83
N VAL A 139 -4.02 -14.66 6.06
CA VAL A 139 -3.00 -14.08 6.96
C VAL A 139 -2.12 -15.22 7.48
N VAL A 140 -0.83 -15.18 7.17
CA VAL A 140 0.16 -16.17 7.65
C VAL A 140 1.00 -15.65 8.81
N GLU A 141 1.14 -14.34 8.93
CA GLU A 141 1.87 -13.69 10.01
C GLU A 141 1.20 -12.36 10.37
N SER A 142 1.22 -11.99 11.64
CA SER A 142 0.76 -10.68 12.09
C SER A 142 1.62 -10.14 13.23
N ARG A 143 1.81 -8.81 13.25
CA ARG A 143 2.51 -8.11 14.32
C ARG A 143 1.88 -6.75 14.57
N THR A 144 1.72 -6.41 15.84
CA THR A 144 1.24 -5.10 16.28
C THR A 144 2.39 -4.27 16.81
N TYR A 145 2.46 -3.01 16.38
CA TYR A 145 3.38 -2.01 16.88
C TYR A 145 2.57 -0.89 17.52
N VAL A 146 3.06 -0.38 18.65
CA VAL A 146 2.47 0.76 19.35
C VAL A 146 3.54 1.81 19.51
N ARG A 147 3.19 3.04 19.18
CA ARG A 147 4.02 4.20 19.46
C ARG A 147 3.30 5.09 20.45
N LYS A 148 3.92 5.29 21.61
CA LYS A 148 3.49 6.28 22.59
C LYS A 148 4.18 7.61 22.27
N HIS A 149 3.42 8.70 22.33
CA HIS A 149 3.95 10.06 22.23
C HIS A 149 4.50 10.54 23.56
#